data_AF-A0A8S3KKV3-F1
#
_entry.id   AF-A0A8S3KKV3-F1
#
_cell.length_a   1.000
_cell.length_b   1.000
_cell.length_c   1.000
_cell.angle_alpha   90.00
_cell.angle_beta   90.00
_cell.angle_gamma   90.00
#
_symmetry.space_group_name_H-M   'P 1'
#
loop_
_entity.id
_entity.type
_entity.pdbx_description
1 polymer ?
#
loop_
_entity_poly.entity_id
_entity_poly.type
_entity_poly.pdbx_seq_one_letter_code
_entity_poly.pdbx_strand_id
1 'polypeptide(L)'
;QISTVLSEDPYPKFNLMIKPTTNDEDDFRPFLLLEIKFHEHYPDQSPEIAIVDSVNVDDRSAFESDIKTICEDNLGMPVIFTLASHLSEQLSIQSETRLTRQREA
;
A
#
# COMPACT_ATOMS: atom_id res chain seq x y z
N GLN A 1 31.69 -15.63 -27.75
CA GLN A 1 30.47 -14.83 -27.53
C GLN A 1 30.46 -14.41 -26.07
N ILE A 2 30.43 -13.11 -25.78
CA ILE A 2 30.28 -12.60 -24.41
C ILE A 2 28.84 -12.11 -24.33
N SER A 3 28.02 -12.80 -23.53
CA SER A 3 26.67 -12.39 -23.20
C SER A 3 26.72 -11.70 -21.85
N THR A 4 26.83 -10.37 -21.86
CA THR A 4 26.69 -9.56 -20.66
C THR A 4 25.21 -9.25 -20.48
N VAL A 5 24.57 -9.90 -19.51
CA VAL A 5 23.26 -9.46 -19.01
C VAL A 5 23.55 -8.56 -17.82
N LEU A 6 23.64 -7.24 -18.06
CA LEU A 6 23.71 -6.22 -17.02
C LEU A 6 22.33 -5.58 -16.93
N SER A 7 21.47 -6.15 -16.08
CA SER A 7 20.26 -5.47 -15.63
C SER A 7 19.95 -5.95 -14.23
N GLU A 8 20.80 -5.52 -13.29
CA GLU A 8 20.40 -5.42 -11.89
C GLU A 8 19.70 -4.07 -11.78
N ASP A 9 18.40 -4.08 -11.49
CA ASP A 9 17.62 -2.86 -11.27
C ASP A 9 18.37 -2.02 -10.21
N PRO A 10 18.90 -0.83 -10.57
CA PRO A 10 19.84 -0.12 -9.69
C PRO A 10 19.14 0.49 -8.48
N TYR A 11 17.80 0.52 -8.48
CA TYR A 11 17.02 1.11 -7.41
C TYR A 11 16.40 0.04 -6.51
N PRO A 12 16.40 0.28 -5.18
CA PRO A 12 15.84 -0.65 -4.24
C PRO A 12 14.33 -0.80 -4.46
N LYS A 13 13.90 -2.07 -4.50
CA LYS A 13 12.50 -2.46 -4.40
C LYS A 13 12.26 -3.21 -3.10
N PHE A 14 11.13 -2.97 -2.46
CA PHE A 14 10.74 -3.69 -1.25
C PHE A 14 9.24 -3.84 -1.17
N ASN A 15 8.80 -4.82 -0.38
CA ASN A 15 7.39 -5.07 -0.12
C ASN A 15 7.00 -4.51 1.24
N LEU A 16 5.90 -3.76 1.28
CA LEU A 16 5.33 -3.19 2.49
C LEU A 16 3.96 -3.82 2.75
N MET A 17 3.86 -4.58 3.83
CA MET A 17 2.60 -5.17 4.28
C MET A 17 1.88 -4.18 5.22
N ILE A 18 0.70 -3.73 4.81
CA ILE A 18 -0.17 -2.87 5.59
C ILE A 18 -1.28 -3.70 6.22
N LYS A 19 -1.54 -3.47 7.50
CA LYS A 19 -2.60 -4.08 8.29
C LYS A 19 -3.39 -2.98 9.00
N PRO A 20 -4.62 -3.24 9.47
CA PRO A 20 -5.37 -2.33 10.31
C PRO A 20 -4.60 -1.93 11.57
N THR A 21 -4.90 -0.73 12.07
CA THR A 21 -4.43 -0.23 13.36
C THR A 21 -5.14 -0.92 14.53
N THR A 22 -6.38 -1.33 14.33
CA THR A 22 -7.17 -2.07 15.32
C THR A 22 -6.95 -3.57 15.16
N ASN A 23 -6.63 -4.23 16.27
CA ASN A 23 -6.29 -5.64 16.31
C ASN A 23 -7.51 -6.43 16.79
N ASP A 24 -8.55 -6.51 15.95
CA ASP A 24 -9.71 -7.35 16.28
C ASP A 24 -9.32 -8.83 16.10
N GLU A 25 -9.64 -9.64 17.11
CA GLU A 25 -9.38 -11.09 17.18
C GLU A 25 -10.27 -11.92 16.23
N ASP A 26 -10.67 -11.34 15.10
CA ASP A 26 -11.48 -12.02 14.10
C ASP A 26 -10.58 -12.78 13.10
N ASP A 27 -11.10 -13.88 12.55
CA ASP A 27 -10.45 -14.65 11.48
C ASP A 27 -10.30 -13.82 10.18
N PHE A 28 -11.01 -12.70 10.09
CA PHE A 28 -11.00 -11.76 8.98
C PHE A 28 -9.95 -10.66 9.19
N ARG A 29 -8.67 -10.99 8.95
CA ARG A 29 -7.56 -10.01 9.02
C ARG A 29 -7.30 -9.41 7.64
N PRO A 30 -7.81 -8.21 7.31
CA PRO A 30 -7.52 -7.60 6.03
C PRO A 30 -6.07 -7.16 5.97
N PHE A 31 -5.46 -7.25 4.79
CA PHE A 31 -4.13 -6.70 4.56
C PHE A 31 -3.96 -6.28 3.10
N LEU A 32 -3.03 -5.36 2.89
CA LEU A 32 -2.51 -4.96 1.58
C LEU A 32 -1.01 -5.23 1.53
N LEU A 33 -0.53 -5.82 0.45
CA LEU A 33 0.88 -5.95 0.15
C LEU A 33 1.22 -5.02 -1.00
N LEU A 34 2.04 -4.01 -0.71
CA LEU A 34 2.50 -3.03 -1.69
C LEU A 34 3.92 -3.39 -2.14
N GLU A 35 4.18 -3.43 -3.44
CA GLU A 35 5.53 -3.35 -3.98
C GLU A 35 5.87 -1.89 -4.22
N ILE A 36 6.96 -1.42 -3.63
CA ILE A 36 7.44 -0.04 -3.78
C ILE A 36 8.81 -0.10 -4.44
N LYS A 37 8.94 0.63 -5.55
CA LYS A 37 10.19 0.78 -6.29
C LYS A 37 10.54 2.26 -6.40
N PHE A 38 11.71 2.60 -5.87
CA PHE A 38 12.25 3.96 -5.97
C PHE A 38 12.93 4.18 -7.33
N HIS A 39 13.21 5.45 -7.63
CA HIS A 39 14.00 5.88 -8.78
C HIS A 39 14.83 7.11 -8.39
N GLU A 40 15.72 7.57 -9.28
CA GLU A 40 16.64 8.69 -9.02
C GLU A 40 15.98 10.02 -8.64
N HIS A 41 14.78 10.29 -9.15
CA HIS A 41 14.05 11.55 -8.90
C HIS A 41 13.20 11.54 -7.62
N TYR A 42 13.25 10.50 -6.79
CA TYR A 42 12.50 10.49 -5.54
C TYR A 42 13.21 11.39 -4.51
N PRO A 43 12.51 12.27 -3.76
CA PRO A 43 11.05 12.37 -3.62
C PRO A 43 10.36 13.41 -4.53
N ASP A 44 11.08 14.06 -5.44
CA ASP A 44 10.50 15.06 -6.37
C ASP A 44 9.51 14.43 -7.36
N GLN A 45 9.66 13.13 -7.65
CA GLN A 45 8.71 12.29 -8.36
C GLN A 45 8.24 11.14 -7.45
N SER A 46 6.98 10.74 -7.62
CA SER A 46 6.36 9.64 -6.88
C SER A 46 7.03 8.30 -7.23
N PRO A 47 7.32 7.45 -6.23
CA PRO A 47 7.85 6.12 -6.49
C PRO A 47 6.81 5.26 -7.23
N GLU A 48 7.27 4.20 -7.89
CA GLU A 48 6.37 3.21 -8.47
C GLU A 48 5.79 2.37 -7.32
N ILE A 49 4.47 2.45 -7.11
CA ILE A 49 3.76 1.69 -6.07
C ILE A 49 2.67 0.84 -6.73
N ALA A 50 2.66 -0.45 -6.42
CA ALA A 50 1.64 -1.38 -6.89
C ALA A 50 1.12 -2.26 -5.75
N ILE A 51 -0.20 -2.49 -5.72
CA ILE A 51 -0.78 -3.51 -4.84
C ILE A 51 -0.52 -4.88 -5.48
N VAL A 52 0.36 -5.68 -4.90
CA VAL A 52 0.72 -7.01 -5.42
C VAL A 52 -0.11 -8.12 -4.80
N ASP A 53 -0.62 -7.91 -3.59
CA ASP A 53 -1.54 -8.83 -2.92
C ASP A 53 -2.50 -8.08 -2.00
N SER A 54 -3.68 -8.65 -1.78
CA SER A 54 -4.72 -8.07 -0.93
C SER A 54 -5.67 -9.16 -0.46
N VAL A 55 -5.96 -9.21 0.83
CA VAL A 55 -6.90 -10.18 1.41
C VAL A 55 -7.95 -9.46 2.23
N ASN A 56 -9.21 -9.89 2.11
CA ASN A 56 -10.35 -9.35 2.83
C ASN A 56 -10.55 -7.83 2.65
N VAL A 57 -10.11 -7.30 1.51
CA VAL A 57 -10.29 -5.90 1.10
C VAL A 57 -11.44 -5.83 0.12
N ASP A 58 -12.48 -5.05 0.42
CA ASP A 58 -13.69 -4.96 -0.40
C ASP A 58 -13.51 -4.15 -1.69
N ASP A 59 -12.79 -3.01 -1.63
CA ASP A 59 -12.57 -2.12 -2.77
C ASP A 59 -11.08 -1.80 -2.94
N ARG A 60 -10.37 -2.69 -3.63
CA ARG A 60 -8.97 -2.49 -4.00
C ARG A 60 -8.76 -1.22 -4.83
N SER A 61 -9.70 -0.86 -5.70
CA SER A 61 -9.56 0.29 -6.61
C SER A 61 -9.59 1.63 -5.88
N ALA A 62 -10.35 1.72 -4.78
CA ALA A 62 -10.29 2.86 -3.87
C ALA A 62 -8.87 3.05 -3.31
N PHE A 63 -8.24 1.98 -2.82
CA PHE A 63 -6.86 2.05 -2.32
C PHE A 63 -5.84 2.43 -3.40
N GLU A 64 -6.01 1.97 -4.64
CA GLU A 64 -5.14 2.40 -5.76
C GLU A 64 -5.30 3.90 -6.06
N SER A 65 -6.53 4.43 -5.96
CA SER A 65 -6.79 5.86 -6.06
C SER A 65 -6.14 6.64 -4.91
N ASP A 66 -6.28 6.16 -3.68
CA ASP A 66 -5.69 6.80 -2.49
C ASP A 66 -4.17 6.85 -2.57
N ILE A 67 -3.53 5.75 -3.01
CA ILE A 67 -2.08 5.68 -3.24
C ILE A 67 -1.65 6.79 -4.19
N LYS A 68 -2.37 6.96 -5.30
CA LYS A 68 -2.06 7.97 -6.30
C LYS A 68 -2.22 9.39 -5.73
N THR A 69 -3.35 9.69 -5.10
CA THR A 69 -3.61 11.00 -4.51
C THR A 69 -2.59 11.37 -3.45
N ILE A 70 -2.28 10.46 -2.52
CA ILE A 70 -1.29 10.71 -1.46
C ILE A 70 0.09 10.96 -2.05
N CYS A 71 0.48 10.20 -3.08
CA CYS A 71 1.74 10.42 -3.77
C CYS A 71 1.82 11.78 -4.47
N GLU A 72 0.76 12.20 -5.15
CA GLU A 72 0.67 13.50 -5.82
C GLU A 72 0.72 14.67 -4.82
N ASP A 73 0.03 14.54 -3.68
CA ASP A 73 -0.03 15.56 -2.64
C ASP A 73 1.28 15.72 -1.84
N ASN A 74 2.13 14.68 -1.84
CA ASN A 74 3.38 14.64 -1.07
C ASN A 74 4.64 14.73 -1.95
N LEU A 75 4.53 15.16 -3.21
CA LEU A 75 5.70 15.38 -4.07
C LEU A 75 6.69 16.38 -3.43
N GLY A 76 7.98 16.07 -3.55
CA GLY A 76 9.05 16.82 -2.90
C GLY A 76 9.28 16.46 -1.42
N MET A 77 8.51 15.50 -0.87
CA MET A 77 8.67 15.00 0.50
C MET A 77 8.57 13.48 0.57
N PRO A 78 9.21 12.82 1.55
CA PRO A 78 9.06 11.37 1.73
C PRO A 78 7.61 10.98 2.05
N VAL A 79 6.99 10.16 1.20
CA VAL A 79 5.55 9.83 1.27
C VAL A 79 5.24 8.49 1.96
N ILE A 80 6.22 7.58 2.07
CA ILE A 80 5.97 6.18 2.46
C ILE A 80 5.24 6.05 3.80
N PHE A 81 5.62 6.84 4.81
CA PHE A 81 4.98 6.79 6.13
C PHE A 81 3.56 7.34 6.11
N THR A 82 3.34 8.46 5.42
CA THR A 82 2.01 9.06 5.23
C THR A 82 1.07 8.07 4.55
N LEU A 83 1.58 7.43 3.49
CA LEU A 83 0.85 6.39 2.77
C LEU A 83 0.51 5.21 3.67
N ALA A 84 1.49 4.64 4.37
CA ALA A 84 1.28 3.48 5.22
C ALA A 84 0.24 3.76 6.32
N SER A 85 0.31 4.95 6.93
CA SER A 85 -0.62 5.37 7.99
C SER A 85 -2.05 5.51 7.46
N HIS A 86 -2.23 6.16 6.31
CA HIS A 86 -3.54 6.34 5.71
C HIS A 86 -4.19 5.01 5.31
N LEU A 87 -3.44 4.13 4.63
CA LEU A 87 -3.96 2.83 4.20
C LEU A 87 -4.30 1.93 5.41
N SER A 88 -3.51 2.00 6.49
CA SER A 88 -3.80 1.30 7.76
C SER A 88 -5.11 1.78 8.39
N GLU A 89 -5.35 3.08 8.38
CA GLU A 89 -6.59 3.69 8.89
C GLU A 89 -7.81 3.28 8.04
N GLN A 90 -7.69 3.36 6.71
CA GLN A 90 -8.75 2.93 5.79
C GLN A 90 -9.13 1.46 5.96
N LEU A 91 -8.13 0.56 6.11
CA LEU A 91 -8.38 -0.85 6.41
C LEU A 91 -9.11 -1.04 7.75
N SER A 92 -8.83 -0.20 8.75
CA SER A 92 -9.50 -0.23 10.06
C SER A 92 -10.97 0.20 9.95
N ILE A 93 -11.26 1.25 9.18
CA ILE A 93 -12.63 1.71 8.93
C ILE A 93 -13.43 0.62 8.20
N GLN A 94 -12.81 -0.05 7.23
CA GLN A 94 -13.43 -1.15 6.49
C GLN A 94 -13.77 -2.33 7.40
N SER A 95 -12.84 -2.74 8.28
CA SER A 95 -13.11 -3.82 9.24
C SER A 95 -14.23 -3.45 10.22
N GLU A 96 -14.22 -2.24 10.79
CA GLU A 96 -15.26 -1.76 11.70
C GLU A 96 -16.64 -1.71 11.04
N THR A 97 -16.70 -1.21 9.80
CA THR A 97 -17.95 -1.14 9.03
C THR A 97 -18.51 -2.55 8.77
N ARG A 98 -17.65 -3.52 8.46
CA ARG A 98 -18.04 -4.91 8.24
C ARG A 98 -18.54 -5.57 9.52
N LEU A 99 -17.86 -5.36 10.64
CA LEU A 99 -18.27 -5.87 11.95
C LEU A 99 -19.63 -5.32 12.37
N THR A 100 -19.85 -4.02 12.18
CA THR A 100 -21.14 -3.38 12.48
C THR A 100 -22.27 -4.00 11.67
N ARG A 101 -22.08 -4.19 10.36
CA ARG A 101 -23.07 -4.85 9.49
C ARG A 101 -23.36 -6.30 9.89
N GLN A 102 -22.36 -7.03 10.39
CA GLN A 102 -22.55 -8.41 10.87
C GLN A 102 -23.31 -8.47 12.20
N ARG A 103 -23.22 -7.44 13.04
CA ARG A 103 -23.94 -7.37 14.33
C ARG A 103 -25.40 -6.94 14.18
N GLU A 104 -25.71 -6.24 13.10
CA GLU A 104 -27.06 -5.76 12.77
C GLU A 104 -27.88 -6.73 11.91
N ALA A 105 -27.27 -7.84 11.44
CA ALA A 105 -27.90 -8.89 10.64
C ALA A 105 -28.27 -10.12 11.47
#